data_AF-A0AAD5NY18-F1
#
_entry.id   AF-A0AAD5NY18-F1
#
_cell.length_a   1.000
_cell.length_b   1.000
_cell.length_c   1.000
_cell.angle_alpha   90.00
_cell.angle_beta   90.00
_cell.angle_gamma   90.00
#
_symmetry.space_group_name_H-M   'P 1'
#
loop_
_entity.id
_entity.type
_entity.pdbx_description
1 polymer ?
#
loop_
_entity_poly.entity_id
_entity_poly.type
_entity_poly.pdbx_seq_one_letter_code
_entity_poly.pdbx_strand_id
1 'polypeptide(L)'
;MELLVKAAEHFPGKINSTSSTAAVKCIKEKLTEAQLSLFRTTCFGKLLDMNDLKFSGQLVHHLLLRQIPSPDKSEMWFAIGGKRLRFSIQEFCLITGLECGPEPPVLSKEKGDGSGSFRSSMLNGEVRFNNKTLEAMFKAASSDNDEDMVKLALLYFLETVLFGKDQKVYIGAQHVELLEDLETFNKYPWGRKCYETTLNCL
;
A
#
# COMPACT_ATOMS: atom_id res chain seq x y z
N MET A 1 -19.51 -27.22 7.90
CA MET A 1 -18.92 -25.90 8.14
C MET A 1 -20.00 -24.88 7.91
N GLU A 2 -20.32 -24.07 8.91
CA GLU A 2 -21.33 -23.02 8.81
C GLU A 2 -20.69 -21.73 8.27
N LEU A 3 -21.32 -21.13 7.26
CA LEU A 3 -20.90 -19.88 6.65
C LEU A 3 -21.43 -18.69 7.46
N LEU A 4 -20.72 -17.57 7.46
CA LEU A 4 -21.20 -16.31 8.05
C LEU A 4 -22.47 -15.81 7.34
N VAL A 5 -22.50 -15.93 6.01
CA VAL A 5 -23.70 -15.70 5.20
C VAL A 5 -24.18 -17.05 4.71
N LYS A 6 -25.40 -17.44 5.07
CA LYS A 6 -25.94 -18.75 4.65
C LYS A 6 -26.16 -18.76 3.14
N ALA A 7 -26.06 -19.93 2.52
CA ALA A 7 -26.20 -20.07 1.07
C ALA A 7 -27.55 -19.53 0.53
N ALA A 8 -28.62 -19.66 1.30
CA ALA A 8 -29.94 -19.13 0.96
C ALA A 8 -30.04 -17.59 1.07
N GLU A 9 -29.09 -16.96 1.75
CA GLU A 9 -29.02 -15.51 2.00
C GLU A 9 -27.94 -14.84 1.11
N HIS A 10 -27.35 -15.59 0.17
CA HIS A 10 -26.40 -15.01 -0.76
C HIS A 10 -27.06 -13.90 -1.59
N PHE A 11 -26.33 -12.81 -1.75
CA PHE A 11 -26.78 -11.63 -2.47
C PHE A 11 -25.76 -11.25 -3.56
N PRO A 12 -26.19 -10.57 -4.63
CA PRO A 12 -25.26 -9.98 -5.58
C PRO A 12 -24.54 -8.80 -4.92
N GLY A 13 -23.23 -8.71 -5.10
CA GLY A 13 -22.40 -7.62 -4.58
C GLY A 13 -21.50 -7.05 -5.66
N LYS A 14 -21.21 -5.74 -5.56
CA LYS A 14 -20.20 -5.07 -6.38
C LYS A 14 -19.02 -4.71 -5.49
N ILE A 15 -17.90 -5.38 -5.73
CA ILE A 15 -16.63 -5.04 -5.09
C ILE A 15 -15.87 -4.10 -6.03
N ASN A 16 -15.46 -2.95 -5.50
CA ASN A 16 -14.58 -2.03 -6.19
C ASN A 16 -13.15 -2.21 -5.67
N SER A 17 -12.17 -2.06 -6.55
CA SER A 17 -10.76 -1.92 -6.16
C SER A 17 -10.33 -0.50 -6.52
N THR A 18 -9.75 0.19 -5.54
CA THR A 18 -9.21 1.53 -5.69
C THR A 18 -7.68 1.54 -5.81
N SER A 19 -7.05 0.37 -5.70
CA SER A 19 -5.62 0.20 -6.01
C SER A 19 -5.38 0.37 -7.51
N SER A 20 -4.41 1.20 -7.87
CA SER A 20 -4.18 1.65 -9.25
C SER A 20 -2.99 0.96 -9.91
N THR A 21 -3.25 0.00 -10.80
CA THR A 21 -2.20 -0.55 -11.68
C THR A 21 -1.66 0.51 -12.65
N ALA A 22 -2.47 1.52 -12.98
CA ALA A 22 -2.04 2.67 -13.79
C ALA A 22 -0.95 3.50 -13.11
N ALA A 23 -0.94 3.58 -11.77
CA ALA A 23 0.11 4.28 -11.03
C ALA A 23 1.47 3.57 -11.19
N VAL A 24 1.50 2.24 -11.13
CA VAL A 24 2.71 1.44 -11.39
C VAL A 24 3.26 1.71 -12.79
N LYS A 25 2.38 1.72 -13.80
CA LYS A 25 2.76 2.07 -15.16
C LYS A 25 3.32 3.49 -15.26
N CYS A 26 2.64 4.46 -14.65
CA CYS A 26 3.08 5.86 -14.63
C CYS A 26 4.47 6.03 -13.97
N ILE A 27 4.76 5.28 -12.90
CA ILE A 27 6.08 5.27 -12.25
C ILE A 27 7.14 4.74 -13.21
N LYS A 28 6.87 3.59 -13.85
CA LYS A 28 7.81 2.96 -14.80
C LYS A 28 8.12 3.84 -16.02
N GLU A 29 7.13 4.59 -16.51
CA GLU A 29 7.30 5.48 -17.66
C GLU A 29 7.99 6.80 -17.30
N LYS A 30 7.82 7.28 -16.06
CA LYS A 30 8.36 8.58 -15.63
C LYS A 30 9.80 8.50 -15.13
N LEU A 31 10.13 7.47 -14.34
CA LEU A 31 11.45 7.37 -13.74
C LEU A 31 12.51 6.95 -14.75
N THR A 32 13.73 7.46 -14.60
CA THR A 32 14.89 7.00 -15.37
C THR A 32 15.30 5.59 -14.94
N GLU A 33 16.12 4.89 -15.73
CA GLU A 33 16.62 3.56 -15.36
C GLU A 33 17.41 3.57 -14.03
N ALA A 34 18.18 4.64 -13.77
CA ALA A 34 18.89 4.81 -12.51
C ALA A 34 17.92 4.95 -11.31
N GLN A 35 16.88 5.77 -11.47
CA GLN A 35 15.83 5.96 -10.48
C GLN A 35 15.00 4.68 -10.27
N LEU A 36 14.70 3.93 -11.33
CA LEU A 36 14.02 2.63 -11.22
C LEU A 36 14.89 1.61 -10.51
N SER A 37 16.20 1.58 -10.79
CA SER A 37 17.14 0.74 -10.06
C SER A 37 17.15 1.09 -8.58
N LEU A 38 17.15 2.37 -8.22
CA LEU A 38 17.07 2.82 -6.83
C LEU A 38 15.73 2.47 -6.19
N PHE A 39 14.60 2.65 -6.88
CA PHE A 39 13.29 2.21 -6.38
C PHE A 39 13.29 0.71 -6.07
N ARG A 40 13.92 -0.11 -6.92
CA ARG A 40 13.98 -1.57 -6.75
C ARG A 40 14.76 -2.02 -5.52
N THR A 41 15.63 -1.19 -4.95
CA THR A 41 16.34 -1.53 -3.70
C THR A 41 15.48 -1.29 -2.46
N THR A 42 14.32 -0.63 -2.60
CA THR A 42 13.41 -0.32 -1.50
C THR A 42 12.50 -1.51 -1.15
N CYS A 43 11.78 -1.40 -0.04
CA CYS A 43 10.80 -2.41 0.39
C CYS A 43 9.66 -2.64 -0.62
N PHE A 44 9.41 -1.70 -1.54
CA PHE A 44 8.40 -1.83 -2.61
C PHE A 44 8.98 -2.32 -3.93
N GLY A 45 10.30 -2.55 -4.02
CA GLY A 45 10.95 -2.90 -5.27
C GLY A 45 10.36 -4.13 -5.95
N LYS A 46 10.11 -5.20 -5.19
CA LYS A 46 9.47 -6.43 -5.71
C LYS A 46 8.05 -6.18 -6.20
N LEU A 47 7.32 -5.26 -5.56
CA LEU A 47 5.94 -4.94 -5.92
C LEU A 47 5.86 -4.16 -7.23
N LEU A 48 6.90 -3.38 -7.57
CA LEU A 48 6.98 -2.67 -8.85
C LEU A 48 6.99 -3.65 -10.03
N ASP A 49 7.66 -4.80 -9.88
CA ASP A 49 7.82 -5.80 -10.93
C ASP A 49 6.83 -6.96 -10.85
N MET A 50 5.80 -6.86 -9.99
CA MET A 50 4.72 -7.84 -10.00
C MET A 50 4.03 -7.89 -11.37
N ASN A 51 3.67 -9.11 -11.77
CA ASN A 51 2.88 -9.35 -12.98
C ASN A 51 1.58 -8.54 -12.94
N ASP A 52 1.06 -8.19 -14.11
CA ASP A 52 -0.23 -7.54 -14.23
C ASP A 52 -1.35 -8.46 -13.70
N LEU A 53 -1.71 -8.26 -12.43
CA LEU A 53 -2.77 -9.00 -11.75
C LEU A 53 -4.11 -8.37 -12.11
N LYS A 54 -4.94 -9.12 -12.84
CA LYS A 54 -6.30 -8.67 -13.14
C LYS A 54 -7.19 -8.86 -11.92
N PHE A 55 -7.65 -7.74 -11.35
CA PHE A 55 -8.62 -7.76 -10.28
C PHE A 55 -9.98 -8.28 -10.77
N SER A 56 -10.57 -9.23 -10.04
CA SER A 56 -11.94 -9.70 -10.27
C SER A 56 -12.76 -9.52 -9.01
N GLY A 57 -13.57 -8.46 -8.98
CA GLY A 57 -14.49 -8.20 -7.87
C GLY A 57 -15.52 -9.32 -7.67
N GLN A 58 -15.86 -10.05 -8.73
CA GLN A 58 -16.74 -11.23 -8.64
C GLN A 58 -16.07 -12.37 -7.88
N LEU A 59 -14.79 -12.65 -8.16
CA LEU A 59 -14.05 -13.69 -7.44
C LEU A 59 -13.90 -13.32 -5.96
N VAL A 60 -13.60 -12.06 -5.65
CA VAL A 60 -13.53 -11.57 -4.27
C VAL A 60 -14.89 -11.69 -3.58
N HIS A 61 -15.97 -11.25 -4.22
CA HIS A 61 -17.33 -11.37 -3.67
C HIS A 61 -17.70 -12.83 -3.37
N HIS A 62 -17.47 -13.72 -4.33
CA HIS A 62 -17.72 -15.15 -4.14
C HIS A 62 -16.85 -15.75 -3.05
N LEU A 63 -15.60 -15.30 -2.90
CA LEU A 63 -14.72 -15.72 -1.80
C LEU A 63 -15.28 -15.25 -0.44
N LEU A 64 -15.72 -14.00 -0.32
CA LEU A 64 -16.29 -13.45 0.92
C LEU A 64 -17.58 -14.18 1.35
N LEU A 65 -18.43 -14.56 0.41
CA LEU A 65 -19.61 -15.40 0.71
C LEU A 65 -19.25 -16.79 1.26
N ARG A 66 -17.98 -17.22 1.15
CA ARG A 66 -17.48 -18.48 1.71
C ARG A 66 -16.82 -18.29 3.08
N GLN A 67 -16.86 -17.09 3.66
CA GLN A 67 -16.28 -16.82 4.97
C GLN A 67 -17.02 -17.61 6.07
N ILE A 68 -16.26 -18.07 7.06
CA ILE A 68 -16.73 -18.80 8.25
C ILE A 68 -16.28 -18.07 9.52
N PRO A 69 -16.88 -18.34 10.69
CA PRO A 69 -16.46 -17.74 11.95
C PRO A 69 -14.95 -17.90 12.20
N SER A 70 -14.30 -16.77 12.46
CA SER A 70 -12.89 -16.73 12.81
C SER A 70 -12.71 -16.88 14.33
N PRO A 71 -11.77 -17.72 14.81
CA PRO A 71 -11.35 -17.73 16.21
C PRO A 71 -10.61 -16.45 16.64
N ASP A 72 -10.00 -15.74 15.68
CA ASP A 72 -9.20 -14.54 15.90
C ASP A 72 -9.66 -13.42 14.95
N LYS A 73 -9.98 -12.24 15.50
CA LYS A 73 -10.43 -11.09 14.70
C LYS A 73 -9.37 -10.55 13.75
N SER A 74 -8.10 -10.92 13.95
CA SER A 74 -6.99 -10.59 13.07
C SER A 74 -6.80 -11.60 11.93
N GLU A 75 -7.69 -12.58 11.77
CA GLU A 75 -7.64 -13.59 10.71
C GLU A 75 -8.99 -13.70 9.98
N MET A 76 -8.96 -14.07 8.71
CA MET A 76 -10.15 -14.48 7.95
C MET A 76 -10.10 -15.97 7.66
N TRP A 77 -11.25 -16.61 7.79
CA TRP A 77 -11.39 -18.05 7.54
C TRP A 77 -12.44 -18.30 6.46
N PHE A 78 -12.16 -19.24 5.56
CA PHE A 78 -13.00 -19.55 4.41
C PHE A 78 -13.25 -21.05 4.27
N ALA A 79 -14.44 -21.43 3.81
CA ALA A 79 -14.80 -22.80 3.47
C ALA A 79 -14.76 -23.03 1.95
N ILE A 80 -13.64 -23.51 1.43
CA ILE A 80 -13.41 -23.71 -0.01
C ILE A 80 -13.12 -25.20 -0.29
N GLY A 81 -13.83 -25.79 -1.25
CA GLY A 81 -13.62 -27.19 -1.64
C GLY A 81 -13.76 -28.20 -0.47
N GLY A 82 -14.63 -27.90 0.51
CA GLY A 82 -14.80 -28.73 1.70
C GLY A 82 -13.69 -28.61 2.74
N LYS A 83 -12.74 -27.69 2.56
CA LYS A 83 -11.64 -27.41 3.50
C LYS A 83 -11.79 -26.06 4.18
N ARG A 84 -11.27 -25.94 5.40
CA ARG A 84 -11.06 -24.67 6.10
C ARG A 84 -9.74 -24.07 5.65
N LEU A 85 -9.77 -22.88 5.08
CA LEU A 85 -8.59 -22.12 4.70
C LEU A 85 -8.51 -20.87 5.56
N ARG A 86 -7.28 -20.51 5.93
CA ARG A 86 -6.98 -19.34 6.74
C ARG A 86 -6.26 -18.32 5.88
N PHE A 87 -6.62 -17.06 6.05
CA PHE A 87 -5.88 -15.91 5.57
C PHE A 87 -5.51 -15.05 6.78
N SER A 88 -4.24 -15.08 7.14
CA SER A 88 -3.66 -14.34 8.26
C SER A 88 -2.56 -13.41 7.76
N ILE A 89 -1.98 -12.62 8.67
CA ILE A 89 -0.81 -11.78 8.38
C ILE A 89 0.40 -12.60 7.87
N GLN A 90 0.47 -13.90 8.19
CA GLN A 90 1.56 -14.77 7.73
C GLN A 90 1.49 -14.97 6.22
N GLU A 91 0.33 -15.38 5.69
CA GLU A 91 0.15 -15.56 4.26
C GLU A 91 0.27 -14.21 3.52
N PHE A 92 -0.23 -13.12 4.12
CA PHE A 92 -0.07 -11.77 3.56
C PHE A 92 1.42 -11.36 3.43
N CYS A 93 2.21 -11.58 4.48
CA CYS A 93 3.65 -11.30 4.49
C CYS A 93 4.38 -12.13 3.44
N LEU A 94 4.06 -13.42 3.32
CA LEU A 94 4.67 -14.31 2.34
C LEU A 94 4.37 -13.89 0.90
N ILE A 95 3.13 -13.45 0.61
CA ILE A 95 2.72 -13.03 -0.73
C ILE A 95 3.32 -11.67 -1.11
N THR A 96 3.26 -10.70 -0.21
CA THR A 96 3.68 -9.32 -0.50
C THR A 96 5.19 -9.10 -0.32
N GLY A 97 5.83 -9.90 0.52
CA GLY A 97 7.22 -9.71 0.93
C GLY A 97 7.46 -8.46 1.77
N LEU A 98 6.40 -7.81 2.27
CA LEU A 98 6.48 -6.59 3.07
C LEU A 98 6.72 -6.89 4.55
N GLU A 99 7.37 -5.95 5.24
CA GLU A 99 7.54 -6.03 6.69
C GLU A 99 6.17 -6.02 7.40
N CYS A 100 5.93 -7.06 8.19
CA CYS A 100 4.67 -7.30 8.91
C CYS A 100 4.87 -7.41 10.42
N GLY A 101 6.10 -7.19 10.91
CA GLY A 101 6.47 -7.13 12.31
C GLY A 101 5.75 -6.01 13.07
N PRO A 102 5.91 -5.96 14.40
CA PRO A 102 5.37 -4.85 15.20
C PRO A 102 5.96 -3.52 14.74
N GLU A 103 5.21 -2.44 14.91
CA GLU A 103 5.75 -1.11 14.69
C GLU A 103 6.91 -0.88 15.67
N PRO A 104 8.10 -0.49 15.18
CA PRO A 104 9.19 -0.18 16.08
C PRO A 104 8.74 0.93 17.04
N PRO A 105 9.15 0.88 18.32
CA PRO A 105 8.83 1.95 19.27
C PRO A 105 9.23 3.29 18.64
N VAL A 106 8.31 4.26 18.74
CA VAL A 106 8.36 5.58 18.09
C VAL A 106 9.82 6.02 17.94
N LEU A 107 10.26 6.14 16.68
CA LEU A 107 11.53 6.77 16.37
C LEU A 107 11.40 8.26 16.72
N SER A 108 11.61 8.60 17.99
CA SER A 108 11.84 9.96 18.42
C SER A 108 13.17 10.39 17.81
N LYS A 109 13.16 10.85 16.56
CA LYS A 109 14.30 11.57 16.00
C LYS A 109 14.14 13.05 16.34
N GLU A 110 15.18 13.58 16.97
CA GLU A 110 15.40 15.01 17.14
C GLU A 110 15.27 15.68 15.77
N LYS A 111 14.61 16.85 15.75
CA LYS A 111 14.44 17.65 14.54
C LYS A 111 15.83 17.99 13.99
N GLY A 112 16.25 17.30 12.93
CA GLY A 112 17.35 17.76 12.09
C GLY A 112 17.01 19.14 11.52
N ASP A 113 18.02 20.01 11.46
CA ASP A 113 17.94 21.34 10.87
C ASP A 113 17.30 21.25 9.48
N GLY A 114 16.21 22.01 9.28
CA GLY A 114 15.29 21.94 8.15
C GLY A 114 15.84 22.46 6.83
N SER A 115 17.16 22.40 6.62
CA SER A 115 17.81 22.79 5.37
C SER A 115 18.06 21.53 4.53
N GLY A 116 17.21 21.30 3.51
CA GLY A 116 17.36 20.21 2.53
C GLY A 116 16.47 18.97 2.70
N SER A 117 15.27 19.10 3.28
CA SER A 117 14.34 17.97 3.44
C SER A 117 13.55 17.66 2.15
N PHE A 118 13.20 16.39 1.94
CA PHE A 118 12.36 15.94 0.81
C PHE A 118 11.06 16.77 0.74
N ARG A 119 10.52 17.12 1.91
CA ARG A 119 9.35 17.99 2.04
C ARG A 119 9.55 19.39 1.44
N SER A 120 10.69 20.02 1.65
CA SER A 120 10.92 21.36 1.11
C SER A 120 11.25 21.31 -0.37
N SER A 121 12.00 20.31 -0.84
CA SER A 121 12.41 20.19 -2.24
C SER A 121 11.28 19.77 -3.17
N MET A 122 10.46 18.78 -2.78
CA MET A 122 9.47 18.17 -3.68
C MET A 122 8.03 18.60 -3.43
N LEU A 123 7.72 19.08 -2.23
CA LEU A 123 6.35 19.42 -1.82
C LEU A 123 6.13 20.91 -1.61
N ASN A 124 7.11 21.77 -1.93
CA ASN A 124 7.07 23.22 -1.69
C ASN A 124 6.66 23.59 -0.25
N GLY A 125 6.96 22.72 0.73
CA GLY A 125 6.53 22.90 2.12
C GLY A 125 5.03 22.68 2.37
N GLU A 126 4.26 22.18 1.40
CA GLU A 126 2.84 21.86 1.57
C GLU A 126 2.69 20.67 2.52
N VAL A 127 2.09 20.93 3.69
CA VAL A 127 1.97 19.94 4.76
C VAL A 127 0.73 19.05 4.60
N ARG A 128 -0.24 19.48 3.79
CA ARG A 128 -1.55 18.84 3.70
C ARG A 128 -2.11 18.90 2.29
N PHE A 129 -1.94 17.81 1.56
CA PHE A 129 -2.49 17.63 0.22
C PHE A 129 -3.18 16.26 0.13
N ASN A 130 -3.98 16.08 -0.93
CA ASN A 130 -4.69 14.82 -1.19
C ASN A 130 -4.05 14.03 -2.33
N ASN A 131 -4.54 12.82 -2.55
CA ASN A 131 -4.02 11.94 -3.61
C ASN A 131 -4.09 12.54 -5.01
N LYS A 132 -5.11 13.35 -5.32
CA LYS A 132 -5.19 14.05 -6.60
C LYS A 132 -4.03 15.03 -6.76
N THR A 133 -3.73 15.81 -5.73
CA THR A 133 -2.59 16.73 -5.73
C THR A 133 -1.27 15.96 -5.81
N LEU A 134 -1.13 14.85 -5.08
CA LEU A 134 0.06 13.99 -5.16
C LEU A 134 0.29 13.45 -6.57
N GLU A 135 -0.75 12.99 -7.25
CA GLU A 135 -0.66 12.53 -8.63
C GLU A 135 -0.23 13.65 -9.58
N ALA A 136 -0.78 14.87 -9.41
CA ALA A 136 -0.40 16.02 -10.21
C ALA A 136 1.06 16.44 -9.95
N MET A 137 1.48 16.45 -8.69
CA MET A 137 2.87 16.73 -8.30
C MET A 137 3.82 15.70 -8.90
N PHE A 138 3.51 14.40 -8.76
CA PHE A 138 4.32 13.35 -9.36
C PHE A 138 4.43 13.51 -10.87
N LYS A 139 3.33 13.78 -11.58
CA LYS A 139 3.35 13.98 -13.03
C LYS A 139 4.17 15.19 -13.44
N ALA A 140 4.05 16.31 -12.73
CA ALA A 140 4.75 17.56 -13.04
C ALA A 140 6.21 17.62 -12.54
N ALA A 141 6.59 16.78 -11.58
CA ALA A 141 7.90 16.84 -10.94
C ALA A 141 9.05 16.58 -11.92
N SER A 142 10.10 17.36 -11.76
CA SER A 142 11.42 17.16 -12.37
C SER A 142 12.45 17.61 -11.33
N SER A 143 13.43 16.77 -11.04
CA SER A 143 14.51 17.08 -10.12
C SER A 143 15.79 16.41 -10.61
N ASP A 144 16.92 17.10 -10.45
CA ASP A 144 18.25 16.55 -10.71
C ASP A 144 18.71 15.61 -9.58
N ASN A 145 17.96 15.55 -8.48
CA ASN A 145 18.18 14.62 -7.38
C ASN A 145 17.34 13.35 -7.58
N ASP A 146 18.01 12.26 -7.96
CA ASP A 146 17.38 10.95 -8.16
C ASP A 146 16.69 10.42 -6.90
N GLU A 147 17.25 10.68 -5.71
CA GLU A 147 16.67 10.20 -4.45
C GLU A 147 15.33 10.88 -4.17
N ASP A 148 15.21 12.18 -4.44
CA ASP A 148 13.97 12.93 -4.24
C ASP A 148 12.88 12.49 -5.23
N MET A 149 13.25 12.21 -6.48
CA MET A 149 12.33 11.62 -7.46
C MET A 149 11.82 10.25 -7.02
N VAL A 150 12.71 9.41 -6.47
CA VAL A 150 12.34 8.10 -5.95
C VAL A 150 11.48 8.21 -4.70
N LYS A 151 11.78 9.12 -3.76
CA LYS A 151 10.93 9.38 -2.58
C LYS A 151 9.51 9.80 -2.99
N LEU A 152 9.37 10.66 -4.00
CA LEU A 152 8.05 11.05 -4.51
C LEU A 152 7.33 9.86 -5.17
N ALA A 153 8.05 9.04 -5.93
CA ALA A 153 7.49 7.82 -6.51
C ALA A 153 7.05 6.81 -5.45
N LEU A 154 7.81 6.64 -4.36
CA LEU A 154 7.47 5.79 -3.23
C LEU A 154 6.20 6.28 -2.52
N LEU A 155 6.07 7.59 -2.30
CA LEU A 155 4.85 8.18 -1.74
C LEU A 155 3.64 7.93 -2.63
N TYR A 156 3.80 8.16 -3.94
CA TYR A 156 2.75 7.92 -4.92
C TYR A 156 2.34 6.45 -4.98
N PHE A 157 3.32 5.53 -4.99
CA PHE A 157 3.08 4.09 -4.93
C PHE A 157 2.35 3.68 -3.65
N LEU A 158 2.82 4.14 -2.49
CA LEU A 158 2.25 3.84 -1.19
C LEU A 158 0.76 4.19 -1.14
N GLU A 159 0.42 5.40 -1.56
CA GLU A 159 -0.92 5.94 -1.41
C GLU A 159 -1.92 5.42 -2.45
N THR A 160 -1.46 5.15 -3.67
CA THR A 160 -2.34 4.77 -4.80
C THR A 160 -2.32 3.29 -5.15
N VAL A 161 -1.23 2.58 -4.84
CA VAL A 161 -1.09 1.14 -5.12
C VAL A 161 -1.31 0.36 -3.84
N LEU A 162 -0.52 0.62 -2.80
CA LEU A 162 -0.56 -0.20 -1.58
C LEU A 162 -1.84 0.02 -0.78
N PHE A 163 -2.17 1.26 -0.45
CA PHE A 163 -3.41 1.58 0.27
C PHE A 163 -4.60 1.86 -0.65
N GLY A 164 -4.36 2.10 -1.94
CA GLY A 164 -5.41 2.39 -2.92
C GLY A 164 -6.36 3.51 -2.47
N LYS A 165 -5.86 4.57 -1.84
CA LYS A 165 -6.73 5.61 -1.27
C LYS A 165 -7.38 6.43 -2.39
N ASP A 166 -8.62 6.85 -2.19
CA ASP A 166 -9.35 7.71 -3.14
C ASP A 166 -8.63 9.06 -3.34
N GLN A 167 -8.81 9.66 -4.52
CA GLN A 167 -8.21 10.94 -4.91
C GLN A 167 -8.44 12.09 -3.91
N LYS A 168 -9.56 12.08 -3.17
CA LYS A 168 -9.91 13.13 -2.20
C LYS A 168 -9.32 12.89 -0.81
N VAL A 169 -8.75 11.72 -0.56
CA VAL A 169 -8.17 11.37 0.74
C VAL A 169 -6.84 12.11 0.92
N TYR A 170 -6.68 12.72 2.09
CA TYR A 170 -5.45 13.41 2.47
C TYR A 170 -4.32 12.42 2.76
N ILE A 171 -3.11 12.80 2.38
CA ILE A 171 -1.90 12.04 2.68
C ILE A 171 -1.63 12.10 4.19
N GLY A 172 -1.25 10.96 4.76
CA GLY A 172 -0.84 10.92 6.17
C GLY A 172 0.49 11.62 6.37
N ALA A 173 0.58 12.56 7.32
CA ALA A 173 1.83 13.30 7.58
C ALA A 173 3.02 12.36 7.85
N GLN A 174 2.77 11.27 8.58
CA GLN A 174 3.75 10.22 8.89
C GLN A 174 4.33 9.56 7.63
N HIS A 175 3.53 9.37 6.56
CA HIS A 175 4.01 8.76 5.32
C HIS A 175 5.08 9.63 4.65
N VAL A 176 4.89 10.94 4.68
CA VAL A 176 5.87 11.91 4.17
C VAL A 176 7.08 11.98 5.10
N GLU A 177 6.86 11.90 6.42
CA GLU A 177 7.88 11.95 7.46
C GLU A 177 8.88 10.80 7.35
N LEU A 178 8.38 9.59 7.11
CA LEU A 178 9.20 8.38 6.97
C LEU A 178 10.11 8.45 5.74
N LEU A 179 9.75 9.19 4.70
CA LEU A 179 10.55 9.32 3.48
C LEU A 179 11.79 10.20 3.66
N GLU A 180 11.89 10.98 4.74
CA GLU A 180 13.12 11.71 5.07
C GLU A 180 14.29 10.75 5.38
N ASP A 181 13.98 9.51 5.80
CA ASP A 181 14.96 8.45 6.07
C ASP A 181 14.52 7.12 5.44
N LEU A 182 15.06 6.82 4.25
CA LEU A 182 14.72 5.60 3.52
C LEU A 182 15.09 4.31 4.28
N GLU A 183 16.07 4.33 5.18
CA GLU A 183 16.37 3.16 6.00
C GLU A 183 15.21 2.86 6.96
N THR A 184 14.69 3.91 7.61
CA THR A 184 13.50 3.83 8.45
C THR A 184 12.26 3.45 7.63
N PHE A 185 12.05 4.08 6.47
CA PHE A 185 10.95 3.78 5.57
C PHE A 185 10.91 2.31 5.16
N ASN A 186 12.07 1.74 4.81
CA ASN A 186 12.19 0.35 4.35
C ASN A 186 11.93 -0.68 5.47
N LYS A 187 12.21 -0.32 6.73
CA LYS A 187 11.95 -1.16 7.91
C LYS A 187 10.56 -0.95 8.52
N TYR A 188 9.82 0.06 8.07
CA TYR A 188 8.49 0.35 8.58
C TYR A 188 7.52 -0.79 8.19
N PRO A 189 6.60 -1.23 9.09
CA PRO A 189 5.77 -2.40 8.86
C PRO A 189 4.58 -2.11 7.92
N TRP A 190 4.88 -1.70 6.69
CA TRP A 190 3.89 -1.40 5.65
C TRP A 190 2.96 -2.58 5.37
N GLY A 191 3.50 -3.81 5.46
CA GLY A 191 2.72 -5.03 5.28
C GLY A 191 1.66 -5.20 6.37
N ARG A 192 2.00 -4.91 7.63
CA ARG A 192 1.02 -4.91 8.73
C ARG A 192 -0.07 -3.86 8.52
N LYS A 193 0.30 -2.61 8.22
CA LYS A 193 -0.67 -1.53 8.01
C LYS A 193 -1.62 -1.82 6.84
N CYS A 194 -1.06 -2.37 5.76
CA CYS A 194 -1.85 -2.79 4.59
C CYS A 194 -2.77 -3.97 4.92
N TYR A 195 -2.30 -4.94 5.69
CA TYR A 195 -3.09 -6.09 6.13
C TYR A 195 -4.28 -5.66 7.02
N GLU A 196 -4.03 -4.82 8.02
CA GLU A 196 -5.06 -4.26 8.91
C GLU A 196 -6.10 -3.46 8.10
N THR A 197 -5.66 -2.67 7.13
CA THR A 197 -6.56 -1.95 6.21
C THR A 197 -7.41 -2.93 5.39
N THR A 198 -6.79 -4.00 4.87
CA THR A 198 -7.49 -5.04 4.10
C THR A 198 -8.59 -5.71 4.92
N LEU A 199 -8.32 -6.06 6.18
CA LEU A 199 -9.32 -6.66 7.07
C LEU A 199 -10.48 -5.72 7.40
N ASN A 200 -10.23 -4.42 7.49
CA ASN A 200 -11.27 -3.44 7.81
C ASN A 200 -12.14 -3.08 6.61
N CYS A 201 -11.69 -3.37 5.39
CA CYS A 201 -12.39 -3.04 4.14
C CYS A 201 -13.14 -4.22 3.50
N LEU A 202 -12.88 -5.45 3.95
CA LEU A 202 -13.54 -6.68 3.51
C LEU A 202 -14.67 -7.07 4.46
#